data_AF-A0AAD7CXI4-F1
#
_entry.id   AF-A0AAD7CXI4-F1
#
_cell.length_a   1.000
_cell.length_b   1.000
_cell.length_c   1.000
_cell.angle_alpha   90.00
_cell.angle_beta   90.00
_cell.angle_gamma   90.00
#
_symmetry.space_group_name_H-M   'P 1'
#
loop_
_entity.id
_entity.type
_entity.pdbx_description
1 polymer ?
#
loop_
_entity_poly.entity_id
_entity_poly.type
_entity_poly.pdbx_seq_one_letter_code
_entity_poly.pdbx_strand_id
1 'polypeptide(L)'
;LTTSRADRVSIAEAALEKTASLLDNSTAQFPGESYGFAGIVYSQLAAFDLATNQTKYQDTLQNYFRLASEQQPVNFSGVLNYGFAAAMAYKTYKDPMFLEYARQSWWWGRLNTISQADLNTGIVPGKNFTVCATCQAITMAGGTFYVSFP
;
A
#
# COMPACT_ATOMS: atom_id res chain seq x y z
N LEU A 1 -29.46 -11.44 3.37
CA LEU A 1 -28.33 -12.26 2.89
C LEU A 1 -28.69 -13.73 3.11
N THR A 2 -28.92 -14.50 2.05
CA THR A 2 -29.37 -15.91 2.11
C THR A 2 -28.21 -16.92 2.11
N THR A 3 -26.99 -16.48 1.83
CA THR A 3 -25.78 -17.31 1.77
C THR A 3 -25.15 -17.49 3.16
N SER A 4 -24.71 -18.70 3.53
CA SER A 4 -24.09 -18.96 4.84
C SER A 4 -22.74 -18.26 4.98
N ARG A 5 -22.22 -18.13 6.21
CA ARG A 5 -20.86 -17.56 6.43
C ARG A 5 -19.80 -18.42 5.73
N ALA A 6 -19.90 -19.74 5.82
CA ALA A 6 -18.95 -20.67 5.21
C ALA A 6 -18.93 -20.51 3.69
N ASP A 7 -20.10 -20.42 3.05
CA ASP A 7 -20.19 -20.22 1.60
C ASP A 7 -19.59 -18.88 1.17
N ARG A 8 -19.82 -17.80 1.93
CA ARG A 8 -19.21 -16.49 1.63
C ARG A 8 -17.69 -16.52 1.74
N VAL A 9 -17.15 -17.22 2.75
CA VAL A 9 -15.70 -17.40 2.91
C VAL A 9 -15.13 -18.18 1.74
N SER A 10 -15.75 -19.30 1.36
CA SER A 10 -15.34 -20.13 0.22
C SER A 10 -15.35 -19.36 -1.12
N ILE A 11 -16.40 -18.58 -1.38
CA ILE A 11 -16.49 -17.74 -2.59
C ILE A 11 -15.39 -16.67 -2.61
N ALA A 12 -15.17 -15.98 -1.48
CA ALA A 12 -14.14 -14.95 -1.40
C ALA A 12 -12.73 -15.54 -1.54
N GLU A 13 -12.48 -16.69 -0.93
CA GLU A 13 -11.21 -17.41 -1.05
C GLU A 13 -10.93 -17.80 -2.50
N ALA A 14 -11.89 -18.43 -3.17
CA ALA A 14 -11.74 -18.85 -4.56
C ALA A 14 -11.49 -17.65 -5.50
N ALA A 15 -12.16 -16.52 -5.27
CA ALA A 15 -11.93 -15.30 -6.03
C ALA A 15 -10.50 -14.75 -5.81
N LEU A 16 -10.05 -14.71 -4.56
CA LEU A 16 -8.70 -14.23 -4.22
C LEU A 16 -7.61 -15.13 -4.80
N GLU A 17 -7.75 -16.45 -4.71
CA GLU A 17 -6.81 -17.39 -5.31
C GLU A 17 -6.78 -17.27 -6.83
N LYS A 18 -7.96 -17.11 -7.45
CA LYS A 18 -8.03 -16.90 -8.89
C LYS A 18 -7.32 -15.62 -9.30
N THR A 19 -7.53 -14.52 -8.57
CA THR A 19 -6.85 -13.25 -8.85
C THR A 19 -5.34 -13.35 -8.60
N ALA A 20 -4.91 -13.97 -7.50
CA ALA A 20 -3.49 -14.18 -7.20
C ALA A 20 -2.79 -15.06 -8.25
N SER A 21 -3.48 -16.03 -8.83
CA SER A 21 -2.93 -16.91 -9.88
C SER A 21 -2.60 -16.18 -11.20
N LEU A 22 -3.05 -14.95 -11.36
CA LEU A 22 -2.77 -14.11 -12.52
C LEU A 22 -1.50 -13.25 -12.34
N LEU A 23 -0.89 -13.26 -11.14
CA LEU A 23 0.38 -12.62 -10.91
C LEU A 23 1.50 -13.41 -11.59
N ASP A 24 2.45 -12.70 -12.18
CA ASP A 24 3.69 -13.29 -12.66
C ASP A 24 4.50 -13.84 -11.49
N ASN A 25 4.88 -15.12 -11.57
CA ASN A 25 5.54 -15.81 -10.46
C ASN A 25 6.96 -15.31 -10.14
N SER A 26 7.60 -14.60 -11.08
CA SER A 26 8.98 -14.10 -10.92
C SER A 26 9.04 -12.66 -10.39
N THR A 27 7.96 -11.90 -10.55
CA THR A 27 7.91 -10.48 -10.16
C THR A 27 6.80 -10.18 -9.14
N ALA A 28 5.87 -11.12 -8.97
CA ALA A 28 4.62 -10.96 -8.23
C ALA A 28 3.78 -9.75 -8.70
N GLN A 29 3.89 -9.37 -9.97
CA GLN A 29 3.14 -8.28 -10.60
C GLN A 29 2.06 -8.80 -11.56
N PHE A 30 1.08 -7.97 -11.86
CA PHE A 30 0.17 -8.21 -12.97
C PHE A 30 0.85 -7.82 -14.29
N PRO A 31 0.97 -8.75 -15.27
CA PRO A 31 1.55 -8.42 -16.57
C PRO A 31 0.77 -7.30 -17.27
N GLY A 32 1.48 -6.24 -17.70
CA GLY A 32 0.90 -5.12 -18.44
C GLY A 32 0.16 -4.08 -17.60
N GLU A 33 0.09 -4.26 -16.28
CA GLU A 33 -0.59 -3.33 -15.37
C GLU A 33 0.38 -2.36 -14.68
N SER A 34 -0.18 -1.33 -14.07
CA SER A 34 0.58 -0.41 -13.20
C SER A 34 1.19 -1.18 -12.02
N TYR A 35 2.45 -0.88 -11.70
CA TYR A 35 3.21 -1.52 -10.63
C TYR A 35 2.47 -1.53 -9.27
N GLY A 36 1.72 -0.46 -8.95
CA GLY A 36 0.97 -0.39 -7.69
C GLY A 36 -0.28 -1.27 -7.63
N PHE A 37 -0.69 -1.89 -8.74
CA PHE A 37 -1.95 -2.63 -8.81
C PHE A 37 -1.91 -3.92 -7.99
N ALA A 38 -0.79 -4.66 -8.01
CA ALA A 38 -0.66 -5.90 -7.24
C ALA A 38 -0.79 -5.69 -5.72
N GLY A 39 -0.36 -4.53 -5.21
CA GLY A 39 -0.54 -4.15 -3.80
C GLY A 39 -2.01 -4.19 -3.34
N ILE A 40 -2.97 -3.91 -4.22
CA ILE A 40 -4.40 -4.02 -3.90
C ILE A 40 -4.75 -5.46 -3.51
N VAL A 41 -4.33 -6.44 -4.32
CA VAL A 41 -4.59 -7.86 -4.07
C VAL A 41 -3.87 -8.34 -2.83
N TYR A 42 -2.64 -7.89 -2.58
CA TYR A 42 -1.89 -8.25 -1.38
C TYR A 42 -2.64 -7.82 -0.12
N SER A 43 -3.22 -6.61 -0.12
CA SER A 43 -4.03 -6.11 0.99
C SER A 43 -5.27 -6.97 1.23
N GLN A 44 -5.90 -7.48 0.18
CA GLN A 44 -7.09 -8.32 0.29
C GLN A 44 -6.77 -9.71 0.83
N LEU A 45 -5.63 -10.32 0.44
CA LEU A 45 -5.16 -11.58 0.99
C LEU A 45 -4.93 -11.47 2.52
N ALA A 46 -4.24 -10.43 2.95
CA ALA A 46 -4.01 -10.16 4.37
C ALA A 46 -5.31 -9.86 5.14
N ALA A 47 -6.23 -9.11 4.54
CA ALA A 47 -7.52 -8.78 5.14
C ALA A 47 -8.44 -10.01 5.24
N PHE A 48 -8.39 -10.92 4.26
CA PHE A 48 -9.12 -12.17 4.29
C PHE A 48 -8.67 -13.01 5.48
N ASP A 49 -7.36 -13.23 5.62
CA ASP A 49 -6.78 -13.97 6.73
C ASP A 49 -7.14 -13.37 8.09
N LEU A 50 -7.15 -12.03 8.19
CA LEU A 50 -7.61 -11.33 9.39
C LEU A 50 -9.10 -11.61 9.69
N ALA A 51 -9.96 -11.56 8.67
CA ALA A 51 -11.41 -11.73 8.81
C ALA A 51 -11.82 -13.19 9.09
N THR A 52 -11.01 -14.15 8.66
CA THR A 52 -11.23 -15.58 8.86
C THR A 52 -10.41 -16.15 10.02
N ASN A 53 -9.54 -15.33 10.64
CA ASN A 53 -8.66 -15.70 11.75
C ASN A 53 -7.73 -16.88 11.40
N GLN A 54 -7.04 -16.74 10.27
CA GLN A 54 -6.08 -17.73 9.77
C GLN A 54 -4.81 -17.02 9.26
N THR A 55 -3.80 -17.79 8.89
CA THR A 55 -2.52 -17.28 8.35
C THR A 55 -2.15 -17.90 7.00
N LYS A 56 -3.16 -18.31 6.23
CA LYS A 56 -3.01 -19.06 4.98
C LYS A 56 -2.06 -18.38 3.99
N TYR A 57 -2.14 -17.06 3.88
CA TYR A 57 -1.42 -16.30 2.86
C TYR A 57 -0.14 -15.63 3.38
N GLN A 58 0.26 -15.88 4.63
CA GLN A 58 1.42 -15.22 5.22
C GLN A 58 2.70 -15.44 4.41
N ASP A 59 3.11 -16.69 4.19
CA ASP A 59 4.35 -17.03 3.47
C ASP A 59 4.30 -16.56 2.01
N THR A 60 3.14 -16.71 1.36
CA THR A 60 2.89 -16.21 0.01
C THR A 60 3.10 -14.71 -0.07
N LEU A 61 2.54 -13.96 0.87
CA LEU A 61 2.71 -12.51 0.94
C LEU A 61 4.15 -12.13 1.25
N GLN A 62 4.85 -12.86 2.12
CA GLN A 62 6.27 -12.60 2.37
C GLN A 62 7.09 -12.68 1.07
N ASN A 63 6.87 -13.74 0.29
CA ASN A 63 7.54 -13.91 -0.99
C ASN A 63 7.13 -12.85 -2.02
N TYR A 64 5.84 -12.53 -2.11
CA TYR A 64 5.32 -11.51 -3.03
C TYR A 64 5.89 -10.12 -2.74
N PHE A 65 5.92 -9.69 -1.48
CA PHE A 65 6.54 -8.42 -1.09
C PHE A 65 8.02 -8.39 -1.43
N ARG A 66 8.76 -9.48 -1.21
CA ARG A 66 10.17 -9.57 -1.60
C ARG A 66 10.35 -9.38 -3.11
N LEU A 67 9.66 -10.18 -3.92
CA LEU A 67 9.75 -10.13 -5.39
C LEU A 67 9.33 -8.77 -5.96
N ALA A 68 8.24 -8.20 -5.44
CA ALA A 68 7.74 -6.91 -5.88
C ALA A 68 8.71 -5.77 -5.54
N SER A 69 9.40 -5.85 -4.39
CA SER A 69 10.37 -4.84 -3.97
C SER A 69 11.60 -4.78 -4.89
N GLU A 70 11.92 -5.88 -5.57
CA GLU A 70 13.05 -5.98 -6.51
C GLU A 70 12.75 -5.31 -7.87
N GLN A 71 11.49 -4.98 -8.18
CA GLN A 71 11.08 -4.46 -9.50
C GLN A 71 11.21 -2.93 -9.65
N GLN A 72 11.32 -2.20 -8.54
CA GLN A 72 11.44 -0.74 -8.54
C GLN A 72 12.51 -0.31 -7.53
N PRO A 73 13.39 0.65 -7.87
CA PRO A 73 14.61 0.95 -7.13
C PRO A 73 14.42 1.55 -5.72
N VAL A 74 13.19 1.63 -5.20
CA VAL A 74 12.93 2.24 -3.90
C VAL A 74 11.77 1.54 -3.16
N ASN A 75 11.92 0.29 -2.71
CA ASN A 75 11.10 -0.36 -1.65
C ASN A 75 9.67 0.17 -1.45
N PHE A 76 8.85 0.22 -2.50
CA PHE A 76 7.46 0.73 -2.50
C PHE A 76 7.25 2.23 -2.16
N SER A 77 8.32 3.00 -2.06
CA SER A 77 8.31 4.45 -1.94
C SER A 77 7.52 5.07 -3.10
N GLY A 78 6.55 5.93 -2.80
CA GLY A 78 5.68 6.54 -3.82
C GLY A 78 4.48 5.70 -4.24
N VAL A 79 4.39 4.45 -3.78
CA VAL A 79 3.34 3.51 -4.21
C VAL A 79 2.48 3.12 -3.01
N LEU A 80 1.50 3.99 -2.71
CA LEU A 80 0.67 3.92 -1.50
C LEU A 80 -0.09 2.58 -1.34
N ASN A 81 -0.43 1.91 -2.44
CA ASN A 81 -1.12 0.61 -2.41
C ASN A 81 -0.29 -0.46 -1.69
N TYR A 82 1.03 -0.49 -1.90
CA TYR A 82 1.92 -1.43 -1.19
C TYR A 82 2.10 -1.04 0.27
N GLY A 83 2.16 0.26 0.59
CA GLY A 83 2.19 0.73 1.96
C GLY A 83 0.95 0.31 2.75
N PHE A 84 -0.23 0.48 2.15
CA PHE A 84 -1.49 0.02 2.72
C PHE A 84 -1.53 -1.51 2.89
N ALA A 85 -1.11 -2.24 1.88
CA ALA A 85 -1.03 -3.71 1.93
C ALA A 85 -0.09 -4.19 3.03
N ALA A 86 1.08 -3.57 3.17
CA ALA A 86 2.06 -3.90 4.20
C ALA A 86 1.52 -3.60 5.60
N ALA A 87 0.84 -2.47 5.79
CA ALA A 87 0.19 -2.15 7.05
C ALA A 87 -0.90 -3.17 7.41
N MET A 88 -1.69 -3.61 6.42
CA MET A 88 -2.70 -4.67 6.62
C MET A 88 -2.04 -6.00 6.98
N ALA A 89 -0.99 -6.42 6.25
CA ALA A 89 -0.26 -7.64 6.53
C ALA A 89 0.40 -7.62 7.92
N TYR A 90 0.99 -6.50 8.34
CA TYR A 90 1.51 -6.35 9.71
C TYR A 90 0.40 -6.44 10.76
N LYS A 91 -0.76 -5.83 10.50
CA LYS A 91 -1.92 -5.93 11.39
C LYS A 91 -2.34 -7.38 11.58
N THR A 92 -2.38 -8.17 10.50
CA THR A 92 -2.78 -9.58 10.49
C THR A 92 -1.74 -10.49 11.14
N TYR A 93 -0.48 -10.41 10.71
CA TYR A 93 0.54 -11.43 11.02
C TYR A 93 1.57 -11.00 12.07
N LYS A 94 1.65 -9.69 12.39
CA LYS A 94 2.66 -9.11 13.31
C LYS A 94 4.12 -9.34 12.89
N ASP A 95 4.35 -9.64 11.62
CA ASP A 95 5.69 -9.84 11.07
C ASP A 95 6.44 -8.51 10.86
N PRO A 96 7.64 -8.33 11.43
CA PRO A 96 8.40 -7.08 11.32
C PRO A 96 8.77 -6.71 9.88
N MET A 97 8.86 -7.66 8.94
CA MET A 97 9.13 -7.35 7.53
C MET A 97 8.01 -6.49 6.92
N PHE A 98 6.74 -6.79 7.20
CA PHE A 98 5.63 -5.97 6.73
C PHE A 98 5.60 -4.60 7.40
N LEU A 99 5.98 -4.51 8.68
CA LEU A 99 6.11 -3.23 9.36
C LEU A 99 7.16 -2.34 8.68
N GLU A 100 8.28 -2.93 8.27
CA GLU A 100 9.35 -2.18 7.61
C GLU A 100 8.88 -1.58 6.27
N TYR A 101 8.22 -2.38 5.43
CA TYR A 101 7.64 -1.88 4.18
C TYR A 101 6.57 -0.81 4.40
N ALA A 102 5.69 -0.99 5.39
CA ALA A 102 4.68 0.00 5.73
C ALA A 102 5.31 1.32 6.18
N ARG A 103 6.36 1.26 7.01
CA ARG A 103 7.09 2.44 7.51
C ARG A 103 7.74 3.22 6.38
N GLN A 104 8.38 2.54 5.43
CA GLN A 104 9.03 3.21 4.30
C GLN A 104 8.02 3.94 3.41
N SER A 105 6.91 3.29 3.06
CA SER A 105 5.84 3.93 2.28
C SER A 105 5.21 5.11 3.03
N TRP A 106 4.97 4.97 4.34
CA TRP A 106 4.48 6.04 5.20
C TRP A 106 5.44 7.24 5.25
N TRP A 107 6.75 7.00 5.36
CA TRP A 107 7.76 8.07 5.37
C TRP A 107 7.76 8.85 4.06
N TRP A 108 7.69 8.16 2.93
CA TRP A 108 7.59 8.83 1.64
C TRP A 108 6.32 9.69 1.54
N GLY A 109 5.17 9.14 1.95
CA GLY A 109 3.91 9.88 1.97
C GLY A 109 4.01 11.12 2.84
N ARG A 110 4.53 10.97 4.06
CA ARG A 110 4.70 12.08 5.00
C ARG A 110 5.58 13.19 4.46
N LEU A 111 6.69 12.86 3.79
CA LEU A 111 7.62 13.83 3.19
C LEU A 111 7.00 14.59 2.01
N ASN A 112 5.96 14.04 1.38
CA ASN A 112 5.30 14.65 0.23
C ASN A 112 3.92 15.25 0.57
N THR A 113 3.46 15.13 1.81
CA THR A 113 2.19 15.71 2.28
C THR A 113 2.44 16.94 3.15
N ILE A 114 1.80 18.06 2.80
CA ILE A 114 1.84 19.31 3.56
C ILE A 114 1.17 19.10 4.92
N SER A 115 1.87 19.44 5.99
CA SER A 115 1.29 19.51 7.34
C SER A 115 0.92 20.93 7.74
N GLN A 116 0.15 21.05 8.82
CA GLN A 116 -0.18 22.34 9.39
C GLN A 116 1.07 23.13 9.83
N ALA A 117 2.11 22.43 10.31
CA ALA A 117 3.38 23.06 10.68
C ALA A 117 4.08 23.68 9.46
N ASP A 118 4.03 23.01 8.32
CA ASP A 118 4.62 23.50 7.07
C ASP A 118 3.88 24.76 6.58
N LEU A 119 2.56 24.84 6.78
CA LEU A 119 1.79 26.05 6.47
C LEU A 119 2.14 27.22 7.38
N ASN A 120 2.38 26.96 8.67
CA ASN A 120 2.69 28.00 9.65
C ASN A 120 4.07 28.63 9.38
N THR A 121 5.02 27.85 8.87
CA THR A 121 6.37 28.32 8.52
C THR A 121 6.47 28.80 7.07
N GLY A 122 5.53 28.40 6.21
CA GLY A 122 5.61 28.59 4.76
C GLY A 122 6.66 27.69 4.08
N ILE A 123 7.28 26.76 4.82
CA ILE A 123 8.38 25.92 4.36
C ILE A 123 7.90 24.46 4.32
N VAL A 124 7.98 23.84 3.15
CA VAL A 124 7.80 22.38 3.01
C VAL A 124 9.16 21.70 2.89
N PRO A 125 9.47 20.69 3.74
CA PRO A 125 10.72 19.95 3.66
C PRO A 125 11.01 19.44 2.24
N GLY A 126 12.23 19.69 1.75
CA GLY A 126 12.67 19.24 0.43
C GLY A 126 12.11 20.02 -0.76
N LYS A 127 11.40 21.13 -0.53
CA LYS A 127 10.90 22.03 -1.59
C LYS A 127 11.56 23.41 -1.46
N ASN A 128 11.81 24.06 -2.60
CA ASN A 128 12.45 25.37 -2.68
C ASN A 128 11.47 26.51 -2.99
N PHE A 129 10.17 26.29 -2.74
CA PHE A 129 9.11 27.27 -2.95
C PHE A 129 8.26 27.42 -1.70
N THR A 130 7.70 28.61 -1.51
CA THR A 130 6.74 28.89 -0.45
C THR A 130 5.37 28.33 -0.83
N VAL A 131 4.73 27.61 0.08
CA VAL A 131 3.37 27.09 -0.12
C VAL A 131 2.34 28.09 0.39
N CYS A 132 1.32 28.39 -0.42
CA CYS A 132 0.17 29.16 0.04
C CYS A 132 -0.59 28.37 1.11
N ALA A 133 -0.93 29.02 2.24
CA ALA A 133 -1.70 28.36 3.31
C ALA A 133 -3.09 27.90 2.86
N THR A 134 -3.69 28.60 1.91
CA THR A 134 -5.04 28.33 1.40
C THR A 134 -5.11 28.44 -0.12
N CYS A 135 -5.94 27.60 -0.74
CA CYS A 135 -6.38 27.73 -2.12
C CYS A 135 -7.91 27.82 -2.12
N GLN A 136 -8.49 28.89 -2.69
CA GLN A 136 -9.95 29.11 -2.69
C GLN A 136 -10.61 28.97 -1.30
N ALA A 137 -9.97 29.54 -0.27
CA ALA A 137 -10.38 29.44 1.14
C ALA A 137 -10.34 28.03 1.77
N ILE A 138 -9.82 27.02 1.06
CA ILE A 138 -9.58 25.67 1.60
C ILE A 138 -8.12 25.57 2.06
N THR A 139 -7.91 25.01 3.25
CA THR A 139 -6.55 24.76 3.78
C THR A 139 -5.78 23.82 2.87
N MET A 140 -4.49 24.11 2.66
CA MET A 140 -3.59 23.25 1.89
C MET A 140 -3.02 22.09 2.73
N ALA A 141 -3.31 22.04 4.04
CA ALA A 141 -2.88 20.94 4.90
C ALA A 141 -3.53 19.62 4.43
N GLY A 142 -2.71 18.57 4.33
CA GLY A 142 -3.10 17.28 3.73
C GLY A 142 -2.90 17.22 2.21
N GLY A 143 -2.65 18.36 1.54
CA GLY A 143 -2.28 18.38 0.12
C GLY A 143 -0.99 17.58 -0.10
N THR A 144 -0.96 16.74 -1.13
CA THR A 144 0.18 15.87 -1.44
C THR A 144 0.74 16.19 -2.81
N PHE A 145 2.06 16.20 -2.93
CA PHE A 145 2.76 16.44 -4.18
C PHE A 145 3.35 15.15 -4.73
N TYR A 146 3.36 15.03 -6.05
CA TYR A 146 4.15 14.01 -6.73
C TYR A 146 5.44 14.66 -7.26
N VAL A 147 6.59 14.02 -7.06
CA VAL A 147 7.80 14.40 -7.79
C VAL A 147 7.68 13.84 -9.21
N SER A 148 7.56 14.72 -10.21
CA SER A 148 7.85 14.33 -11.59
C SER A 148 9.36 14.13 -11.70
N PHE A 149 9.81 12.88 -11.88
CA PHE A 149 11.17 12.63 -12.33
C PHE A 149 11.31 13.14 -13.77
N PRO A 150 12.42 13.83 -14.12
CA PRO A 150 12.69 14.23 -15.49
C PRO A 150 12.85 13.03 -16.42
#